data_AF-A0A1E4G0A0-F1
#
_entry.id   AF-A0A1E4G0A0-F1
#
_cell.length_a   1.000
_cell.length_b   1.000
_cell.length_c   1.000
_cell.angle_alpha   90.00
_cell.angle_beta   90.00
_cell.angle_gamma   90.00
#
_symmetry.space_group_name_H-M   'P 1'
#
loop_
_entity.id
_entity.type
_entity.pdbx_description
1 polymer ?
#
loop_
_entity_poly.entity_id
_entity_poly.type
_entity_poly.pdbx_seq_one_letter_code
_entity_poly.pdbx_strand_id
1 'polypeptide(L)'
;MDKIGQFLQNFQKDPNQVSGAEVATQLGNVTSQLPPQDYQKVAEQALAQLSPQQRQELGRQLLEQAQQQRVPFPDVNRDGIDDRLQDPAVLAGYTAQLQQAQPGFFGQALGSGANPLMKLALGGIAALGLGRMMSGGRHHGGGFNLFGSGHHGGGHH
;
A
#
# COMPACT_ATOMS: atom_id res chain seq x y z
N MET A 1 -17.73 4.30 -18.25
CA MET A 1 -17.05 3.27 -17.43
C MET A 1 -16.10 3.98 -16.50
N ASP A 2 -16.12 3.64 -15.21
CA ASP A 2 -15.23 4.26 -14.22
C ASP A 2 -13.78 3.79 -14.46
N LYS A 3 -12.82 4.73 -14.45
CA LYS A 3 -11.40 4.45 -14.71
C LYS A 3 -10.80 3.49 -13.67
N ILE A 4 -11.33 3.48 -12.45
CA ILE A 4 -10.92 2.59 -11.37
C ILE A 4 -11.32 1.15 -11.69
N GLY A 5 -12.57 0.94 -12.10
CA GLY A 5 -13.07 -0.39 -12.46
C GLY A 5 -12.31 -1.01 -13.64
N GLN A 6 -11.93 -0.18 -14.62
CA GLN A 6 -11.15 -0.65 -15.76
C GLN A 6 -9.71 -1.00 -15.38
N PHE A 7 -9.06 -0.22 -14.52
CA PHE A 7 -7.76 -0.56 -13.96
C PHE A 7 -7.79 -1.89 -13.20
N LEU A 8 -8.76 -2.09 -12.31
CA LEU A 8 -8.89 -3.32 -11.53
C LEU A 8 -9.07 -4.55 -12.44
N GLN A 9 -9.91 -4.42 -13.46
CA GLN A 9 -10.14 -5.50 -14.42
C GLN A 9 -8.90 -5.80 -15.26
N ASN A 10 -8.20 -4.77 -15.73
CA ASN A 10 -6.96 -4.94 -16.50
C ASN A 10 -5.86 -5.55 -15.62
N PHE A 11 -5.69 -5.05 -14.40
CA PHE A 11 -4.68 -5.52 -13.47
C PHE A 11 -4.90 -6.97 -13.03
N GLN A 12 -6.15 -7.36 -12.81
CA GLN A 12 -6.52 -8.74 -12.47
C GLN A 12 -6.36 -9.69 -13.67
N LYS A 13 -6.67 -9.21 -14.88
CA LYS A 13 -6.54 -10.02 -16.10
C LYS A 13 -5.09 -10.22 -16.50
N ASP A 14 -4.32 -9.13 -16.52
CA ASP A 14 -2.90 -9.16 -16.80
C ASP A 14 -2.21 -7.90 -16.18
N PRO A 15 -1.46 -8.05 -15.09
CA PRO A 15 -0.80 -6.91 -14.44
C PRO A 15 0.31 -6.28 -15.29
N ASN A 16 0.79 -6.96 -16.34
CA ASN A 16 1.80 -6.41 -17.25
C ASN A 16 1.20 -5.43 -18.27
N GLN A 17 -0.06 -5.66 -18.68
CA GLN A 17 -0.84 -4.76 -19.55
C GLN A 17 -1.05 -3.37 -18.93
N VAL A 18 -1.04 -3.29 -17.60
CA VAL A 18 -1.19 -2.01 -16.90
C VAL A 18 0.12 -1.24 -16.92
N SER A 19 0.07 0.01 -17.37
CA SER A 19 1.26 0.87 -17.45
C SER A 19 1.68 1.38 -16.06
N GLY A 20 2.98 1.62 -15.86
CA GLY A 20 3.48 2.19 -14.60
C GLY A 20 2.83 3.54 -14.26
N ALA A 21 2.58 4.39 -15.26
CA ALA A 21 1.85 5.64 -15.09
C ALA A 21 0.39 5.45 -14.62
N GLU A 22 -0.26 4.38 -15.08
CA GLU A 22 -1.61 4.02 -14.64
C GLU A 22 -1.59 3.60 -13.16
N VAL A 23 -0.65 2.74 -12.78
CA VAL A 23 -0.45 2.34 -11.38
C VAL A 23 -0.17 3.56 -10.50
N ALA A 24 0.72 4.46 -10.92
CA ALA A 24 1.06 5.67 -10.18
C ALA A 24 -0.16 6.58 -9.97
N THR A 25 -0.97 6.75 -11.02
CA THR A 25 -2.21 7.54 -10.94
C THR A 25 -3.18 6.95 -9.93
N GLN A 26 -3.40 5.63 -9.99
CA GLN A 26 -4.30 4.97 -9.06
C GLN A 26 -3.78 4.96 -7.62
N LEU A 27 -2.47 4.75 -7.43
CA LEU A 27 -1.83 4.83 -6.12
C LEU A 27 -1.97 6.25 -5.53
N GLY A 28 -1.84 7.29 -6.35
CA GLY A 28 -2.11 8.68 -5.96
C GLY A 28 -3.55 8.90 -5.49
N ASN A 29 -4.53 8.33 -6.21
CA ASN A 29 -5.94 8.40 -5.82
C ASN A 29 -6.17 7.70 -4.47
N VAL A 30 -5.62 6.50 -4.30
CA VAL A 30 -5.69 5.72 -3.05
C VAL A 30 -5.09 6.49 -1.90
N THR A 31 -3.90 7.05 -2.06
CA THR A 31 -3.16 7.72 -0.98
C THR A 31 -3.74 9.09 -0.61
N SER A 32 -4.45 9.73 -1.54
CA SER A 32 -5.17 10.98 -1.28
C SER A 32 -6.51 10.75 -0.57
N GLN A 33 -7.11 9.56 -0.71
CA GLN A 33 -8.44 9.24 -0.19
C GLN A 33 -8.41 8.32 1.05
N LEU A 34 -7.47 7.38 1.12
CA LEU A 34 -7.29 6.49 2.27
C LEU A 34 -6.32 7.10 3.29
N PRO A 35 -6.62 6.99 4.59
CA PRO A 35 -5.69 7.38 5.62
C PRO A 35 -4.45 6.48 5.60
N PRO A 36 -3.29 6.97 6.09
CA PRO A 36 -2.01 6.25 6.04
C PRO A 36 -2.06 4.86 6.67
N GLN A 37 -2.85 4.69 7.73
CA GLN A 37 -3.04 3.43 8.44
C GLN A 37 -3.74 2.37 7.57
N ASP A 38 -4.77 2.77 6.83
CA ASP A 38 -5.45 1.87 5.90
C ASP A 38 -4.60 1.59 4.67
N TYR A 39 -3.87 2.60 4.17
CA TYR A 39 -2.89 2.41 3.10
C TYR A 39 -1.83 1.37 3.49
N GLN A 40 -1.27 1.46 4.70
CA GLN A 40 -0.29 0.48 5.20
C GLN A 40 -0.89 -0.93 5.23
N LYS A 41 -2.12 -1.10 5.72
CA LYS A 41 -2.78 -2.43 5.72
C LYS A 41 -3.00 -2.98 4.31
N VAL A 42 -3.42 -2.12 3.39
CA VAL A 42 -3.58 -2.48 1.98
C VAL A 42 -2.23 -2.87 1.36
N ALA A 43 -1.18 -2.11 1.66
CA ALA A 43 0.16 -2.36 1.19
C ALA A 43 0.69 -3.71 1.71
N GLU A 44 0.51 -3.98 3.00
CA GLU A 44 0.87 -5.25 3.63
C GLU A 44 0.15 -6.42 2.95
N GLN A 45 -1.16 -6.30 2.72
CA GLN A 45 -1.95 -7.33 2.05
C GLN A 45 -1.50 -7.58 0.60
N ALA A 46 -1.12 -6.54 -0.14
CA ALA A 46 -0.57 -6.68 -1.49
C ALA A 46 0.80 -7.36 -1.47
N LEU A 47 1.68 -6.94 -0.57
CA LEU A 47 3.03 -7.46 -0.45
C LEU A 47 3.06 -8.87 0.15
N ALA A 48 2.09 -9.22 0.99
CA ALA A 48 1.92 -10.57 1.53
C ALA A 48 1.56 -11.59 0.44
N GLN A 49 0.98 -11.16 -0.70
CA GLN A 49 0.77 -12.02 -1.86
C GLN A 49 2.08 -12.33 -2.62
N LEU A 50 3.13 -11.56 -2.39
CA LEU A 50 4.44 -11.80 -2.97
C LEU A 50 5.22 -12.82 -2.15
N SER A 51 6.01 -13.64 -2.84
CA SER A 51 6.96 -14.55 -2.20
C SER A 51 8.01 -13.77 -1.38
N PRO A 52 8.60 -14.36 -0.33
CA PRO A 52 9.66 -13.71 0.46
C PRO A 52 10.82 -13.19 -0.39
N GLN A 53 11.23 -13.95 -1.42
CA GLN A 53 12.26 -13.54 -2.38
C GLN A 53 11.85 -12.29 -3.17
N GLN A 54 10.62 -12.25 -3.67
CA GLN A 54 10.08 -11.09 -4.39
C GLN A 54 10.00 -9.85 -3.49
N ARG A 55 9.65 -10.02 -2.21
CA ARG A 55 9.68 -8.92 -1.23
C ARG A 55 11.09 -8.38 -1.03
N GLN A 56 12.07 -9.27 -0.89
CA GLN A 56 13.47 -8.88 -0.76
C GLN A 56 13.97 -8.13 -2.02
N GLU A 57 13.67 -8.65 -3.21
CA GLU A 57 14.01 -8.00 -4.48
C GLU A 57 13.37 -6.61 -4.61
N LEU A 58 12.10 -6.48 -4.20
CA LEU A 58 11.41 -5.20 -4.17
C LEU A 58 12.08 -4.23 -3.18
N GLY A 59 12.41 -4.70 -1.97
CA GLY A 59 13.10 -3.90 -0.96
C GLY A 59 14.46 -3.38 -1.45
N ARG A 60 15.24 -4.22 -2.14
CA ARG A 60 16.51 -3.81 -2.77
C ARG A 60 16.29 -2.75 -3.85
N GLN A 61 15.31 -2.92 -4.73
CA GLN A 61 14.99 -1.94 -5.77
C GLN A 61 14.53 -0.60 -5.18
N LEU A 62 13.70 -0.64 -4.13
CA LEU A 62 13.24 0.56 -3.43
C LEU A 62 14.42 1.32 -2.82
N LEU A 63 15.36 0.60 -2.21
CA LEU A 63 16.57 1.17 -1.65
C LEU A 63 17.45 1.81 -2.74
N GLU A 64 17.64 1.14 -3.87
CA GLU A 64 18.41 1.69 -5.01
C GLU A 64 17.75 2.98 -5.54
N GLN A 65 16.42 2.98 -5.69
CA GLN A 65 15.66 4.16 -6.12
C GLN A 65 15.70 5.29 -5.08
N ALA A 66 15.57 4.97 -3.79
CA ALA A 66 15.65 5.95 -2.71
C ALA A 66 17.03 6.61 -2.66
N GLN A 67 18.10 5.83 -2.82
CA GLN A 67 19.46 6.37 -2.92
C GLN A 67 19.63 7.29 -4.13
N GLN A 68 19.12 6.91 -5.30
CA GLN A 68 19.16 7.75 -6.51
C GLN A 68 18.39 9.06 -6.32
N GLN A 69 17.25 9.03 -5.65
CA GLN A 69 16.40 10.19 -5.38
C GLN A 69 16.81 10.96 -4.10
N ARG A 70 17.91 10.54 -3.45
CA ARG A 70 18.37 11.04 -2.14
C ARG A 70 17.27 11.10 -1.08
N VAL A 71 16.35 10.15 -1.10
CA VAL A 71 15.31 10.02 -0.08
C VAL A 71 15.90 9.26 1.11
N PRO A 72 15.71 9.74 2.36
CA PRO A 72 16.16 9.01 3.54
C PRO A 72 15.42 7.68 3.62
N PHE A 73 16.12 6.61 3.26
CA PHE A 73 15.67 5.24 3.48
C PHE A 73 16.22 4.81 4.85
N PRO A 74 15.38 4.33 5.78
CA PRO A 74 15.82 3.90 7.11
C PRO A 74 16.96 2.90 6.98
N ASP A 75 17.98 3.09 7.83
CA ASP A 75 19.25 2.33 7.81
C ASP A 75 18.99 0.83 7.58
N VAL A 76 19.16 0.43 6.33
CA VAL A 76 19.53 -0.93 5.96
C VAL A 76 20.86 -1.12 6.66
N ASN A 77 20.86 -1.96 7.70
CA ASN A 77 22.07 -2.33 8.41
C ASN A 77 23.21 -2.53 7.40
N ARG A 78 24.40 -2.04 7.71
CA ARG A 78 25.62 -2.00 6.86
C ARG A 78 26.01 -3.32 6.16
N ASP A 79 25.31 -4.41 6.41
CA ASP A 79 25.39 -5.72 5.76
C ASP A 79 24.69 -5.80 4.38
N GLY A 80 23.84 -4.82 4.02
CA GLY A 80 23.25 -4.73 2.68
C GLY A 80 22.07 -5.68 2.40
N ILE A 81 21.72 -6.56 3.35
CA ILE A 81 20.49 -7.36 3.34
C ILE A 81 19.88 -7.25 4.73
N ASP A 82 18.70 -6.65 4.83
CA ASP A 82 17.94 -6.63 6.06
C ASP A 82 16.83 -7.67 5.94
N ASP A 83 16.89 -8.74 6.73
CA ASP A 83 15.86 -9.78 6.75
C ASP A 83 14.46 -9.21 7.02
N ARG A 84 14.38 -8.03 7.64
CA ARG A 84 13.14 -7.29 7.88
C ARG A 84 12.52 -6.75 6.58
N LEU A 85 13.30 -6.52 5.53
CA LEU A 85 12.78 -6.15 4.21
C LEU A 85 12.07 -7.31 3.50
N GLN A 86 12.19 -8.53 4.02
CA GLN A 86 11.39 -9.67 3.57
C GLN A 86 9.99 -9.63 4.19
N ASP A 87 9.80 -8.88 5.28
CA ASP A 87 8.54 -8.80 6.00
C ASP A 87 7.55 -7.85 5.29
N PRO A 88 6.31 -8.29 5.03
CA PRO A 88 5.36 -7.49 4.27
C PRO A 88 4.88 -6.27 5.06
N ALA A 89 4.81 -6.35 6.40
CA ALA A 89 4.38 -5.25 7.25
C ALA A 89 5.44 -4.16 7.30
N VAL A 90 6.72 -4.56 7.36
CA VAL A 90 7.87 -3.63 7.32
C VAL A 90 7.93 -2.91 5.97
N LEU A 91 7.87 -3.64 4.85
CA LEU A 91 7.84 -3.02 3.51
C LEU A 91 6.61 -2.13 3.30
N ALA A 92 5.46 -2.50 3.85
CA ALA A 92 4.25 -1.69 3.81
C ALA A 92 4.41 -0.37 4.58
N GLY A 93 5.01 -0.43 5.78
CA GLY A 93 5.33 0.76 6.57
C GLY A 93 6.28 1.69 5.82
N TYR A 94 7.31 1.13 5.17
CA TYR A 94 8.25 1.92 4.37
C TYR A 94 7.62 2.53 3.13
N THR A 95 6.82 1.78 2.38
CA THR A 95 6.12 2.32 1.21
C THR A 95 5.13 3.42 1.59
N ALA A 96 4.45 3.30 2.74
CA ALA A 96 3.62 4.36 3.30
C ALA A 96 4.45 5.60 3.66
N GLN A 97 5.57 5.42 4.35
CA GLN A 97 6.45 6.51 4.75
C GLN A 97 7.05 7.26 3.54
N LEU A 98 7.53 6.52 2.53
CA LEU A 98 8.07 7.10 1.30
C LEU A 98 7.01 7.91 0.54
N GLN A 99 5.79 7.37 0.45
CA GLN A 99 4.67 8.07 -0.19
C GLN A 99 4.33 9.37 0.54
N GLN A 100 4.36 9.36 1.88
CA GLN A 100 4.12 10.56 2.67
C GLN A 100 5.27 11.57 2.57
N ALA A 101 6.51 11.11 2.54
CA ALA A 101 7.69 11.96 2.42
C ALA A 101 7.81 12.61 1.03
N GLN A 102 7.52 11.84 -0.03
CA GLN A 102 7.51 12.29 -1.41
C GLN A 102 6.32 11.68 -2.18
N PRO A 103 5.20 12.43 -2.33
CA PRO A 103 4.01 11.96 -3.07
C PRO A 103 4.22 11.77 -4.59
N GLY A 104 5.45 11.92 -5.10
CA GLY A 104 5.85 11.63 -6.48
C GLY A 104 6.91 10.53 -6.64
N PHE A 105 7.47 10.01 -5.54
CA PHE A 105 8.58 9.03 -5.57
C PHE A 105 8.24 7.82 -6.42
N PHE A 106 7.08 7.20 -6.16
CA PHE A 106 6.62 6.03 -6.88
C PHE A 106 6.20 6.36 -8.31
N GLY A 107 5.68 7.56 -8.57
CA GLY A 107 5.34 7.98 -9.93
C GLY A 107 6.57 8.11 -10.83
N GLN A 108 7.65 8.66 -10.28
CA GLN A 108 8.92 8.77 -10.99
C GLN A 108 9.60 7.40 -11.15
N ALA A 109 9.61 6.58 -10.09
CA ALA A 109 10.12 5.20 -10.16
C ALA A 109 9.33 4.34 -11.16
N LEU A 110 8.00 4.54 -11.25
CA LEU A 110 7.15 3.83 -12.18
C LEU A 110 7.24 4.36 -13.63
N GLY A 111 7.64 5.63 -13.81
CA GLY A 111 7.81 6.27 -15.11
C GLY A 111 9.18 6.01 -15.76
N SER A 112 10.23 5.81 -14.96
CA SER A 112 11.62 5.67 -15.43
C SER A 112 12.03 4.25 -15.86
N GLY A 113 11.07 3.39 -16.24
CA GLY A 113 11.34 1.98 -16.54
C GLY A 113 11.10 1.07 -15.34
N ALA A 114 9.92 1.17 -14.74
CA ALA A 114 9.50 0.36 -13.62
C ALA A 114 9.73 -1.13 -13.85
N ASN A 115 10.38 -1.81 -12.90
CA ASN A 115 10.51 -3.25 -12.97
C ASN A 115 9.12 -3.92 -12.85
N PRO A 116 8.84 -5.05 -13.52
CA PRO A 116 7.54 -5.72 -13.49
C PRO A 116 7.09 -6.04 -12.06
N LEU A 117 8.05 -6.40 -11.20
CA LEU A 117 7.81 -6.66 -9.79
C LEU A 117 7.33 -5.43 -9.02
N MET A 118 7.92 -4.26 -9.26
CA MET A 118 7.50 -3.00 -8.64
C MET A 118 6.10 -2.58 -9.12
N LYS A 119 5.82 -2.75 -10.42
CA LYS A 119 4.48 -2.54 -10.98
C LYS A 119 3.45 -3.46 -10.33
N LEU A 120 3.79 -4.74 -10.16
CA LEU A 120 2.89 -5.73 -9.58
C LEU A 120 2.66 -5.45 -8.10
N ALA A 121 3.71 -5.13 -7.35
CA ALA A 121 3.61 -4.75 -5.95
C ALA A 121 2.71 -3.51 -5.77
N LEU A 122 3.10 -2.37 -6.36
CA LEU A 122 2.39 -1.09 -6.22
C LEU A 122 0.99 -1.13 -6.87
N GLY A 123 0.84 -1.86 -7.97
CA GLY A 123 -0.45 -2.10 -8.61
C GLY A 123 -1.38 -2.94 -7.75
N GLY A 124 -0.83 -3.90 -6.99
CA GLY A 124 -1.57 -4.65 -5.98
C GLY A 124 -2.05 -3.76 -4.84
N ILE A 125 -1.20 -2.84 -4.35
CA ILE A 125 -1.58 -1.84 -3.33
C ILE A 125 -2.71 -0.97 -3.87
N ALA A 126 -2.54 -0.43 -5.09
CA ALA A 126 -3.55 0.40 -5.71
C ALA A 126 -4.87 -0.38 -5.90
N ALA A 127 -4.81 -1.61 -6.39
CA ALA A 127 -5.98 -2.43 -6.64
C ALA A 127 -6.74 -2.78 -5.35
N LEU A 128 -6.04 -3.19 -4.30
CA LEU A 128 -6.65 -3.49 -3.01
C LEU A 128 -7.19 -2.22 -2.32
N GLY A 129 -6.50 -1.09 -2.45
CA GLY A 129 -6.95 0.19 -1.90
C GLY A 129 -8.21 0.70 -2.57
N LEU A 130 -8.24 0.66 -3.90
CA LEU A 130 -9.41 0.96 -4.72
C LEU A 130 -10.56 -0.02 -4.41
N GLY A 131 -10.25 -1.31 -4.31
CA GLY A 131 -11.21 -2.34 -3.90
C GLY A 131 -11.80 -2.06 -2.52
N ARG A 132 -11.00 -1.60 -1.54
CA ARG A 132 -11.49 -1.20 -0.22
C ARG A 132 -12.34 0.06 -0.27
N MET A 133 -12.05 1.02 -1.14
CA MET A 133 -12.90 2.21 -1.31
C MET A 133 -14.23 1.88 -1.99
N MET A 134 -14.22 1.03 -3.02
CA MET A 134 -15.42 0.60 -3.73
C MET A 134 -16.28 -0.37 -2.90
N SER A 135 -15.65 -1.28 -2.15
CA SER A 135 -16.33 -2.21 -1.24
C SER A 135 -16.74 -1.55 0.08
N GLY A 136 -15.96 -0.57 0.54
CA GLY A 136 -16.19 0.22 1.76
C GLY A 136 -17.37 1.18 1.68
N GLY A 137 -17.89 1.46 0.48
CA GLY A 137 -19.17 2.15 0.28
C GLY A 137 -20.41 1.35 0.70
N ARG A 138 -20.25 0.10 1.18
CA ARG A 138 -21.35 -0.74 1.67
C ARG A 138 -21.26 -1.14 3.14
N HIS A 139 -20.33 -0.57 3.90
CA HIS A 139 -20.20 -0.79 5.35
C HIS A 139 -19.95 0.55 6.09
N HIS A 140 -20.77 1.57 5.81
CA HIS A 140 -20.94 2.71 6.70
C HIS A 140 -22.44 2.96 6.89
N GLY A 141 -23.06 2.12 7.71
CA GLY A 141 -24.49 2.18 7.99
C GLY A 141 -24.90 1.21 9.08
N GLY A 142 -24.69 1.60 10.34
CA GLY A 142 -25.50 1.13 11.48
C GLY A 142 -24.81 0.24 12.52
N GLY A 143 -24.63 0.80 13.73
CA GLY A 143 -24.43 0.10 15.02
C GLY A 143 -23.08 -0.59 15.19
N PHE A 144 -22.26 -0.35 16.21
CA PHE A 144 -22.61 -0.25 17.62
C PHE A 144 -21.54 0.59 18.34
N ASN A 145 -21.92 1.81 18.76
CA ASN A 145 -21.44 2.35 20.02
C ASN A 145 -22.20 1.59 21.12
N LEU A 146 -21.56 0.65 21.84
CA LEU A 146 -22.01 0.30 23.19
C LEU A 146 -20.96 -0.51 24.00
N PHE A 147 -19.81 0.09 24.30
CA PHE A 147 -19.12 -0.29 25.54
C PHE A 147 -18.38 0.93 26.12
N GLY A 148 -19.17 1.86 26.65
CA GLY A 148 -18.68 3.05 27.31
C GLY A 148 -19.80 3.73 28.09
N SER A 149 -19.76 3.57 29.41
CA SER A 149 -20.29 4.51 30.42
C SER A 149 -21.78 4.43 30.80
N GLY A 150 -22.05 3.92 32.02
CA GLY A 150 -23.00 4.56 32.95
C GLY A 150 -24.03 3.67 33.68
N HIS A 151 -23.81 3.42 34.99
CA HIS A 151 -24.76 3.37 36.14
C HIS A 151 -24.14 2.48 37.23
N HIS A 152 -23.63 2.94 38.38
CA HIS A 152 -24.29 3.63 39.51
C HIS A 152 -25.64 3.03 39.93
N GLY A 153 -25.64 2.34 41.09
CA GLY A 153 -26.66 2.40 42.14
C GLY A 153 -28.05 1.81 41.90
N GLY A 154 -28.44 0.83 42.72
CA GLY A 154 -29.84 0.48 42.93
C GLY A 154 -30.03 -0.92 43.53
N GLY A 155 -30.43 -1.00 44.79
CA GLY A 155 -30.64 -2.25 45.52
C GLY A 155 -32.03 -2.87 45.34
N HIS A 156 -32.21 -3.97 46.10
CA HIS A 156 -33.42 -4.69 46.55
C HIS A 156 -33.30 -6.19 46.26
N HIS A 157 -33.05 -6.99 47.31
CA HIS A 157 -34.02 -7.85 48.01
C HIS A 157 -33.28 -8.66 49.08
#